data_AF-A0A7V5TQ59-F1
#
_entry.id   AF-A0A7V5TQ59-F1
#
_cell.length_a   1.000
_cell.length_b   1.000
_cell.length_c   1.000
_cell.angle_alpha   90.00
_cell.angle_beta   90.00
_cell.angle_gamma   90.00
#
_symmetry.space_group_name_H-M   'P 1'
#
loop_
_entity.id
_entity.type
_entity.pdbx_description
1 polymer ?
#
loop_
_entity_poly.entity_id
_entity_poly.type
_entity_poly.pdbx_seq_one_letter_code
_entity_poly.pdbx_strand_id
1 'polypeptide(L)'
;MNKHSSRYNSLKSRLAQELVSRNADTAPNIARETNQHDNNELTLQGLWIQQAFFGDALMTCSGKSLKILNPGQWNRSAGPDFRRAEIVIDGQEIRGDIEIHLRASDWHRHRHGHDFEYNRVILHVFLEHDDGETFDELHNGGSIERLHLAPFLAEDLESLQQLGSLEEVAPCDEVSLGYCHRAFAQLEAGFVREFFEEAGKQRMEAKISRFIQWQKETSRDQAFYQLLLTGLGHPSNRSLFFILAKRLPIGELREIFLFITPSNLATALEAAFLHVGGLLVLPDDAGRCEGSPLDSSTVDYLESLHKEWQKLAGYFHDRMMSPSKRWHTGVRPTAFPERRLAGIARVLVELDFLRGLVEGFWRRVRESMLRMPRSERDLRSELSLLAAVFAAEDENYWTRRFTFNGRPTTQRIHLIGKSCAQSLVFNAVLPALFAFAREQGDTEIEDYLWKLYSVFPALQTNSVTRFMSQRILSVLPAGTVNMRYEKNQQALLQVFYDCCQSDANSCAHCSLLPCIAPPDGDRESE
;
A
#
# COMPACT_ATOMS: atom_id res chain seq x y z
N MET A 1 9.94 6.40 -22.83
CA MET A 1 9.65 7.31 -21.69
C MET A 1 8.41 8.12 -22.05
N ASN A 2 7.37 8.16 -21.21
CA ASN A 2 6.12 8.88 -21.50
C ASN A 2 6.35 10.41 -21.50
N LYS A 3 5.56 11.17 -22.28
CA LYS A 3 5.57 12.64 -22.41
C LYS A 3 5.53 13.35 -21.06
N HIS A 4 4.68 12.89 -20.13
CA HIS A 4 4.56 13.48 -18.79
C HIS A 4 5.83 13.28 -17.95
N SER A 5 6.43 12.09 -17.99
CA SER A 5 7.69 11.81 -17.29
C SER A 5 8.84 12.67 -17.82
N SER A 6 8.92 12.84 -19.13
CA SER A 6 9.93 13.72 -19.75
C SER A 6 9.76 15.18 -19.30
N ARG A 7 8.53 15.69 -19.34
CA ARG A 7 8.23 17.07 -18.93
C ARG A 7 8.47 17.30 -17.44
N TYR A 8 8.04 16.37 -16.58
CA TYR A 8 8.30 16.45 -15.14
C TYR A 8 9.80 16.46 -14.83
N ASN A 9 10.60 15.57 -15.44
CA ASN A 9 12.04 15.53 -15.22
C ASN A 9 12.74 16.83 -15.68
N SER A 10 12.27 17.44 -16.77
CA SER A 10 12.76 18.75 -17.22
C SER A 10 12.44 19.85 -16.20
N LEU A 11 11.21 19.92 -15.71
CA LEU A 11 10.80 20.89 -14.69
C LEU A 11 11.53 20.67 -13.36
N LYS A 12 11.75 19.41 -12.97
CA LYS A 12 12.54 19.03 -11.80
C LYS A 12 13.99 19.49 -11.92
N SER A 13 14.60 19.32 -13.08
CA SER A 13 15.98 19.78 -13.35
C SER A 13 16.08 21.31 -13.29
N ARG A 14 15.09 22.03 -13.84
CA ARG A 14 15.01 23.50 -13.72
C ARG A 14 14.84 23.94 -12.26
N LEU A 15 13.97 23.27 -11.50
CA LEU A 15 13.81 23.53 -10.07
C LEU A 15 15.11 23.32 -9.30
N ALA A 16 15.87 22.26 -9.63
CA ALA A 16 17.17 22.01 -9.02
C ALA A 16 18.17 23.13 -9.35
N GLN A 17 18.24 23.61 -10.59
CA GLN A 17 19.10 24.74 -10.96
C GLN A 17 18.75 26.03 -10.19
N GLU A 18 17.46 26.33 -10.04
CA GLU A 18 16.98 27.48 -9.23
C GLU A 18 17.33 27.32 -7.75
N LEU A 19 17.30 26.09 -7.22
CA LEU A 19 17.70 25.80 -5.84
C LEU A 19 19.18 26.03 -5.60
N VAL A 20 20.02 25.81 -6.60
CA VAL A 20 21.48 26.00 -6.53
C VAL A 20 21.85 27.46 -6.57
N SER A 21 21.33 28.17 -7.58
CA SER A 21 21.62 29.59 -7.77
C SER A 21 21.19 30.44 -6.58
N ARG A 22 20.13 30.02 -5.86
CA ARG A 22 19.53 30.76 -4.75
C ARG A 22 19.99 30.33 -3.35
N ASN A 23 20.68 29.19 -3.22
CA ASN A 23 21.23 28.71 -1.93
C ASN A 23 22.76 28.72 -1.89
N ALA A 24 23.44 29.34 -2.86
CA ALA A 24 24.91 29.38 -2.98
C ALA A 24 25.64 29.82 -1.69
N ASP A 25 25.01 30.64 -0.84
CA ASP A 25 25.61 31.14 0.41
C ASP A 25 25.32 30.28 1.66
N THR A 26 24.58 29.16 1.55
CA THR A 26 24.16 28.33 2.70
C THR A 26 24.22 26.82 2.49
N ALA A 27 24.78 26.35 1.38
CA ALA A 27 24.89 24.91 1.10
C ALA A 27 26.03 24.28 1.92
N PRO A 28 25.76 23.30 2.81
CA PRO A 28 26.82 22.58 3.51
C PRO A 28 27.58 21.69 2.52
N ASN A 29 28.90 21.71 2.65
CA ASN A 29 29.82 20.86 1.89
C ASN A 29 29.73 19.45 2.49
N ILE A 30 28.88 18.57 1.94
CA ILE A 30 28.66 17.22 2.48
C ILE A 30 29.16 16.19 1.46
N ALA A 31 30.24 15.49 1.81
CA ALA A 31 30.67 14.29 1.12
C ALA A 31 29.66 13.16 1.38
N ARG A 32 29.23 12.47 0.32
CA ARG A 32 28.34 11.31 0.44
C ARG A 32 29.17 10.06 0.71
N GLU A 33 28.91 9.38 1.81
CA GLU A 33 28.97 7.92 1.81
C GLU A 33 27.67 7.41 1.17
N THR A 34 27.81 6.62 0.11
CA THR A 34 26.71 6.02 -0.63
C THR A 34 26.15 4.85 0.14
N ASN A 35 25.27 5.08 1.11
CA ASN A 35 24.33 4.04 1.52
C ASN A 35 23.17 4.03 0.52
N GLN A 36 23.38 3.32 -0.59
CA GLN A 36 22.29 2.78 -1.38
C GLN A 36 21.61 1.72 -0.51
N HIS A 37 20.60 2.11 0.27
CA HIS A 37 19.61 1.13 0.67
C HIS A 37 18.88 0.73 -0.61
N ASP A 38 19.10 -0.50 -1.04
CA ASP A 38 18.41 -1.06 -2.18
C ASP A 38 16.90 -0.99 -1.90
N ASN A 39 16.11 -0.48 -2.85
CA ASN A 39 14.64 -0.41 -2.74
C ASN A 39 14.00 -1.76 -2.35
N ASN A 40 14.73 -2.86 -2.56
CA ASN A 40 14.31 -4.20 -2.21
C ASN A 40 14.46 -4.49 -0.69
N GLU A 41 15.46 -3.95 0.00
CA GLU A 41 15.62 -4.08 1.47
C GLU A 41 14.50 -3.35 2.21
N LEU A 42 14.18 -2.12 1.78
CA LEU A 42 13.07 -1.36 2.36
C LEU A 42 11.73 -2.08 2.20
N THR A 43 11.56 -2.80 1.09
CA THR A 43 10.37 -3.65 0.88
C THR A 43 10.37 -4.83 1.85
N LEU A 44 11.51 -5.50 2.02
CA LEU A 44 11.66 -6.62 2.94
C LEU A 44 11.40 -6.21 4.40
N GLN A 45 11.90 -5.04 4.81
CA GLN A 45 11.58 -4.42 6.10
C GLN A 45 10.07 -4.13 6.22
N GLY A 46 9.44 -3.67 5.14
CA GLY A 46 7.98 -3.51 5.05
C GLY A 46 7.22 -4.83 5.24
N LEU A 47 7.69 -5.92 4.62
CA LEU A 47 7.12 -7.25 4.80
C LEU A 47 7.32 -7.77 6.23
N TRP A 48 8.48 -7.49 6.83
CA TRP A 48 8.78 -7.80 8.22
C TRP A 48 7.85 -7.11 9.20
N ILE A 49 7.77 -5.78 9.17
CA ILE A 49 6.92 -5.04 10.11
C ILE A 49 5.44 -5.39 9.93
N GLN A 50 5.04 -5.70 8.70
CA GLN A 50 3.69 -6.17 8.39
C GLN A 50 3.51 -7.67 8.68
N GLN A 51 4.54 -8.46 8.96
CA GLN A 51 4.44 -9.91 9.11
C GLN A 51 3.68 -10.56 7.93
N ALA A 52 4.01 -10.14 6.70
CA ALA A 52 3.33 -10.53 5.47
C ALA A 52 3.90 -11.82 4.87
N PHE A 53 3.99 -12.87 5.69
CA PHE A 53 4.53 -14.20 5.37
C PHE A 53 3.79 -15.29 6.17
N PHE A 54 3.96 -16.56 5.80
CA PHE A 54 3.38 -17.72 6.49
C PHE A 54 4.02 -17.88 7.87
N GLY A 55 3.32 -17.39 8.91
CA GLY A 55 3.87 -17.23 10.26
C GLY A 55 3.73 -18.42 11.23
N ASP A 56 3.02 -19.50 10.85
CA ASP A 56 2.68 -20.57 11.80
C ASP A 56 3.78 -21.64 11.98
N ALA A 57 4.85 -21.58 11.19
CA ALA A 57 5.97 -22.54 11.25
C ALA A 57 7.31 -21.92 10.86
N LEU A 58 7.60 -20.69 11.29
CA LEU A 58 8.91 -20.09 11.04
C LEU A 58 10.00 -20.94 11.71
N MET A 59 11.07 -21.18 10.96
CA MET A 59 12.25 -21.85 11.45
C MET A 59 13.48 -21.02 11.10
N THR A 60 14.41 -20.94 12.05
CA THR A 60 15.74 -20.38 11.82
C THR A 60 16.56 -21.29 10.90
N CYS A 61 17.64 -20.77 10.32
CA CYS A 61 18.55 -21.55 9.49
C CYS A 61 19.19 -22.73 10.26
N SER A 62 19.31 -22.63 11.59
CA SER A 62 19.77 -23.73 12.45
C SER A 62 18.69 -24.79 12.75
N GLY A 63 17.46 -24.60 12.27
CA GLY A 63 16.33 -25.51 12.46
C GLY A 63 15.52 -25.28 13.73
N LYS A 64 15.80 -24.22 14.51
CA LYS A 64 15.02 -23.89 15.70
C LYS A 64 13.70 -23.24 15.35
N SER A 65 12.66 -23.57 16.10
CA SER A 65 11.35 -22.93 15.99
C SER A 65 11.44 -21.44 16.33
N LEU A 66 10.81 -20.59 15.50
CA LEU A 66 10.78 -19.14 15.68
C LEU A 66 9.32 -18.68 15.75
N LYS A 67 9.01 -17.80 16.70
CA LYS A 67 7.72 -17.11 16.76
C LYS A 67 7.94 -15.63 17.05
N ILE A 68 7.31 -14.77 16.27
CA ILE A 68 7.44 -13.32 16.42
C ILE A 68 6.28 -12.84 17.30
N LEU A 69 6.59 -12.33 18.50
CA LEU A 69 5.58 -11.75 19.39
C LEU A 69 5.38 -10.26 19.06
N ASN A 70 6.48 -9.56 18.78
CA ASN A 70 6.53 -8.17 18.36
C ASN A 70 7.69 -7.98 17.36
N PRO A 71 7.44 -7.54 16.11
CA PRO A 71 8.50 -7.34 15.10
C PRO A 71 9.47 -6.20 15.41
N GLY A 72 9.17 -5.34 16.39
CA GLY A 72 9.98 -4.19 16.78
C GLY A 72 9.50 -2.87 16.17
N GLN A 73 10.21 -1.80 16.50
CA GLN A 73 9.97 -0.43 16.03
C GLN A 73 10.93 -0.14 14.87
N TRP A 74 10.39 0.16 13.70
CA TRP A 74 11.22 0.47 12.52
C TRP A 74 12.12 1.68 12.77
N ASN A 75 13.42 1.46 12.69
CA ASN A 75 14.47 2.46 12.75
C ASN A 75 14.88 2.82 11.31
N ARG A 76 14.86 4.11 10.98
CA ARG A 76 15.34 4.63 9.68
C ARG A 76 16.55 5.57 9.83
N SER A 77 17.15 5.54 11.01
CA SER A 77 18.41 6.22 11.33
C SER A 77 19.50 5.17 11.50
N ALA A 78 20.74 5.59 11.74
CA ALA A 78 21.86 4.68 11.94
C ALA A 78 21.58 3.58 13.01
N GLY A 79 22.21 2.42 12.82
CA GLY A 79 22.05 1.22 13.63
C GLY A 79 20.99 0.26 13.06
N PRO A 80 20.60 -0.77 13.85
CA PRO A 80 19.77 -1.87 13.36
C PRO A 80 18.39 -1.43 12.84
N ASP A 81 17.85 -2.15 11.86
CA ASP A 81 16.59 -1.82 11.17
C ASP A 81 15.35 -1.78 12.07
N PHE A 82 15.24 -2.66 13.07
CA PHE A 82 14.14 -2.65 14.02
C PHE A 82 14.65 -2.69 15.45
N ARG A 83 14.10 -1.83 16.31
CA ARG A 83 14.46 -1.77 17.73
C ARG A 83 13.40 -2.39 18.61
N ARG A 84 13.81 -3.03 19.71
CA ARG A 84 12.90 -3.55 20.75
C ARG A 84 11.86 -4.56 20.22
N ALA A 85 12.28 -5.46 19.34
CA ALA A 85 11.53 -6.64 18.99
C ALA A 85 11.45 -7.63 20.17
N GLU A 86 10.40 -8.45 20.16
CA GLU A 86 10.19 -9.55 21.10
C GLU A 86 9.88 -10.82 20.29
N ILE A 87 10.74 -11.83 20.41
CA ILE A 87 10.62 -13.09 19.67
C ILE A 87 10.78 -14.27 20.61
N VAL A 88 10.30 -15.44 20.20
CA VAL A 88 10.53 -16.72 20.87
C VAL A 88 11.34 -17.60 19.94
N ILE A 89 12.51 -18.05 20.40
CA ILE A 89 13.33 -19.05 19.70
C ILE A 89 13.42 -20.29 20.58
N ASP A 90 12.95 -21.43 20.06
CA ASP A 90 12.94 -22.71 20.76
C ASP A 90 12.34 -22.64 22.18
N GLY A 91 11.24 -21.90 22.31
CA GLY A 91 10.53 -21.70 23.58
C GLY A 91 11.12 -20.63 24.52
N GLN A 92 12.24 -19.98 24.16
CA GLN A 92 12.83 -18.91 24.96
C GLN A 92 12.43 -17.53 24.43
N GLU A 93 11.86 -16.68 25.29
CA GLU A 93 11.57 -15.29 24.98
C GLU A 93 12.84 -14.43 24.99
N ILE A 94 13.09 -13.74 23.88
CA ILE A 94 14.26 -12.90 23.66
C ILE A 94 13.80 -11.50 23.24
N ARG A 95 14.47 -10.47 23.77
CA ARG A 95 14.21 -9.07 23.46
C ARG A 95 15.45 -8.37 22.97
N GLY A 96 15.33 -7.62 21.88
CA GLY A 96 16.47 -6.99 21.23
C GLY A 96 16.07 -6.32 19.94
N ASP A 97 17.04 -6.14 19.06
CA ASP A 97 16.89 -5.44 17.80
C ASP A 97 16.95 -6.47 16.64
N ILE A 98 16.45 -6.14 15.45
CA ILE A 98 16.43 -7.02 14.26
C ILE A 98 17.13 -6.28 13.13
N GLU A 99 17.95 -6.99 12.39
CA GLU A 99 18.59 -6.50 11.17
C GLU A 99 18.07 -7.23 9.94
N ILE A 100 17.87 -6.52 8.83
CA ILE A 100 17.27 -7.08 7.62
C ILE A 100 18.08 -6.72 6.38
N HIS A 101 18.51 -7.74 5.64
CA HIS A 101 19.20 -7.55 4.35
C HIS A 101 18.56 -8.34 3.22
N LEU A 102 18.94 -8.03 1.98
CA LEU A 102 18.60 -8.92 0.87
C LEU A 102 19.37 -10.22 0.94
N ARG A 103 20.69 -10.15 1.20
CA ARG A 103 21.58 -11.31 1.21
C ARG A 103 22.08 -11.60 2.62
N ALA A 104 22.24 -12.87 2.94
CA ALA A 104 22.85 -13.28 4.21
C ALA A 104 24.27 -12.72 4.38
N SER A 105 25.06 -12.72 3.30
CA SER A 105 26.45 -12.22 3.32
C SER A 105 26.59 -10.72 3.59
N ASP A 106 25.50 -9.94 3.50
CA ASP A 106 25.54 -8.49 3.69
C ASP A 106 25.83 -8.09 5.13
N TRP A 107 25.56 -8.97 6.10
CA TRP A 107 26.02 -8.80 7.49
C TRP A 107 27.54 -8.60 7.57
N HIS A 108 28.31 -9.45 6.88
CA HIS A 108 29.77 -9.36 6.82
C HIS A 108 30.23 -8.22 5.91
N ARG A 109 29.54 -7.99 4.80
CA ARG A 109 29.85 -6.89 3.86
C ARG A 109 29.77 -5.54 4.53
N HIS A 110 28.74 -5.32 5.34
CA HIS A 110 28.53 -4.08 6.11
C HIS A 110 29.32 -4.05 7.42
N ARG A 111 30.02 -5.14 7.76
CA ARG A 111 30.86 -5.28 8.95
C ARG A 111 30.08 -5.08 10.26
N HIS A 112 28.81 -5.44 10.28
CA HIS A 112 27.96 -5.33 11.49
C HIS A 112 28.49 -6.14 12.66
N GLY A 113 29.10 -7.31 12.38
CA GLY A 113 29.80 -8.09 13.40
C GLY A 113 31.03 -7.42 14.02
N HIS A 114 31.48 -6.27 13.50
CA HIS A 114 32.55 -5.45 14.07
C HIS A 114 32.04 -4.13 14.65
N ASP A 115 30.75 -3.84 14.55
CA ASP A 115 30.12 -2.60 15.02
C ASP A 115 29.42 -2.83 16.37
N PHE A 116 29.75 -1.98 17.34
CA PHE A 116 29.19 -2.03 18.68
C PHE A 116 27.66 -1.77 18.71
N GLU A 117 27.14 -0.95 17.79
CA GLU A 117 25.71 -0.59 17.74
C GLU A 117 24.81 -1.81 17.42
N TYR A 118 25.38 -2.86 16.83
CA TYR A 118 24.67 -4.08 16.43
C TYR A 118 24.67 -5.18 17.51
N ASN A 119 25.36 -4.98 18.64
CA ASN A 119 25.41 -5.96 19.73
C ASN A 119 24.05 -6.29 20.37
N ARG A 120 23.03 -5.47 20.11
CA ARG A 120 21.66 -5.69 20.60
C ARG A 120 20.79 -6.44 19.61
N VAL A 121 21.28 -6.74 18.41
CA VAL A 121 20.56 -7.56 17.42
C VAL A 121 20.40 -8.97 17.98
N ILE A 122 19.22 -9.56 17.78
CA ILE A 122 18.86 -10.89 18.26
C ILE A 122 18.46 -11.85 17.14
N LEU A 123 18.27 -11.31 15.93
CA LEU A 123 17.92 -12.08 14.73
C LEU A 123 18.36 -11.28 13.51
N HIS A 124 19.03 -11.96 12.58
CA HIS A 124 19.29 -11.43 11.25
C HIS A 124 18.32 -12.08 10.25
N VAL A 125 17.56 -11.25 9.53
CA VAL A 125 16.57 -11.70 8.55
C VAL A 125 17.06 -11.38 7.15
N PHE A 126 16.97 -12.33 6.24
CA PHE A 126 17.36 -12.09 4.85
C PHE A 126 16.51 -12.85 3.85
N LEU A 127 16.62 -12.45 2.58
CA LEU A 127 15.88 -13.05 1.49
C LEU A 127 16.68 -14.11 0.72
N GLU A 128 17.95 -13.86 0.42
CA GLU A 128 18.83 -14.74 -0.35
C GLU A 128 19.85 -15.39 0.59
N HIS A 129 19.82 -16.72 0.69
CA HIS A 129 20.78 -17.49 1.46
C HIS A 129 22.04 -17.80 0.62
N ASP A 130 22.96 -16.85 0.51
CA ASP A 130 24.09 -16.90 -0.43
C ASP A 130 25.42 -17.43 0.14
N ASP A 131 25.53 -17.57 1.47
CA ASP A 131 26.77 -18.02 2.16
C ASP A 131 26.67 -19.40 2.83
N GLY A 132 25.46 -19.90 3.10
CA GLY A 132 25.23 -21.22 3.73
C GLY A 132 25.39 -21.23 5.26
N GLU A 133 25.71 -20.10 5.87
CA GLU A 133 25.91 -19.99 7.32
C GLU A 133 24.58 -19.87 8.09
N THR A 134 24.56 -20.45 9.29
CA THR A 134 23.33 -20.55 10.12
C THR A 134 23.23 -19.51 11.22
N PHE A 135 24.33 -18.80 11.51
CA PHE A 135 24.44 -17.78 12.55
C PHE A 135 25.30 -16.62 12.08
N ASP A 136 25.15 -15.46 12.72
CA ASP A 136 26.07 -14.33 12.61
C ASP A 136 26.79 -14.06 13.92
N GLU A 137 28.05 -13.61 13.83
CA GLU A 137 28.83 -13.16 14.97
C GLU A 137 28.61 -11.66 15.23
N LEU A 138 28.46 -11.31 16.50
CA LEU A 138 28.38 -9.94 17.02
C LEU A 138 29.76 -9.45 17.47
N HIS A 139 29.94 -8.14 17.55
CA HIS A 139 31.18 -7.52 18.04
C HIS A 139 31.57 -7.97 19.44
N ASN A 140 30.59 -8.22 20.31
CA ASN A 140 30.82 -8.70 21.67
C ASN A 140 31.15 -10.20 21.78
N GLY A 141 31.31 -10.90 20.65
CA GLY A 141 31.57 -12.34 20.58
C GLY A 141 30.32 -13.22 20.75
N GLY A 142 29.13 -12.63 20.83
CA GLY A 142 27.87 -13.36 20.79
C GLY A 142 27.52 -13.86 19.39
N SER A 143 26.61 -14.83 19.30
CA SER A 143 26.08 -15.35 18.03
C SER A 143 24.57 -15.15 17.96
N ILE A 144 24.07 -14.70 16.81
CA ILE A 144 22.63 -14.54 16.56
C ILE A 144 22.14 -15.53 15.52
N GLU A 145 20.87 -15.93 15.66
CA GLU A 145 20.21 -16.79 14.69
C GLU A 145 19.90 -16.03 13.40
N ARG A 146 19.79 -16.81 12.32
CA ARG A 146 19.41 -16.33 11.00
C ARG A 146 18.02 -16.81 10.60
N LEU A 147 17.25 -15.95 9.93
CA LEU A 147 15.99 -16.30 9.30
C LEU A 147 16.06 -16.06 7.80
N HIS A 148 16.06 -17.16 7.03
CA HIS A 148 15.82 -17.13 5.60
C HIS A 148 14.31 -16.97 5.36
N LEU A 149 13.89 -15.78 4.94
CA LEU A 149 12.48 -15.41 4.85
C LEU A 149 11.81 -15.93 3.57
N ALA A 150 12.55 -16.10 2.47
CA ALA A 150 11.99 -16.45 1.16
C ALA A 150 11.06 -17.67 1.15
N PRO A 151 11.35 -18.79 1.83
CA PRO A 151 10.46 -19.96 1.88
C PRO A 151 9.11 -19.69 2.54
N PHE A 152 9.02 -18.65 3.36
CA PHE A 152 7.81 -18.27 4.10
C PHE A 152 7.03 -17.16 3.41
N LEU A 153 7.54 -16.63 2.31
CA LEU A 153 6.82 -15.66 1.49
C LEU A 153 5.93 -16.47 0.54
N ALA A 154 4.70 -16.01 0.28
CA ALA A 154 3.95 -16.53 -0.86
C ALA A 154 4.84 -16.43 -2.11
N GLU A 155 4.71 -17.35 -3.08
CA GLU A 155 5.54 -17.50 -4.31
C GLU A 155 5.65 -16.22 -5.20
N ASP A 156 5.13 -15.12 -4.71
CA ASP A 156 4.88 -13.86 -5.35
C ASP A 156 5.45 -12.70 -4.52
N LEU A 157 6.76 -12.74 -4.27
CA LEU A 157 7.46 -11.60 -3.71
C LEU A 157 7.43 -10.39 -4.65
N GLU A 158 7.38 -10.64 -5.96
CA GLU A 158 7.43 -9.63 -7.01
C GLU A 158 6.13 -8.78 -7.04
N SER A 159 4.93 -9.36 -6.87
CA SER A 159 3.71 -8.55 -6.72
C SER A 159 3.65 -7.88 -5.35
N LEU A 160 4.24 -8.46 -4.29
CA LEU A 160 4.37 -7.78 -2.99
C LEU A 160 5.34 -6.59 -3.06
N GLN A 161 6.41 -6.68 -3.86
CA GLN A 161 7.30 -5.56 -4.21
C GLN A 161 6.58 -4.50 -5.04
N GLN A 162 5.73 -4.90 -5.98
CA GLN A 162 4.87 -3.98 -6.75
C GLN A 162 3.78 -3.32 -5.90
N LEU A 163 3.31 -3.99 -4.85
CA LEU A 163 2.49 -3.42 -3.79
C LEU A 163 3.27 -2.52 -2.83
N GLY A 164 4.58 -2.73 -2.69
CA GLY A 164 5.49 -2.06 -1.74
C GLY A 164 5.60 -0.54 -1.89
N SER A 165 5.02 0.04 -2.95
CA SER A 165 4.78 1.49 -3.05
C SER A 165 3.41 1.90 -2.49
N LEU A 166 3.07 1.33 -1.34
CA LEU A 166 1.92 1.70 -0.51
C LEU A 166 2.36 2.32 0.82
N GLU A 167 3.41 3.14 0.74
CA GLU A 167 3.53 4.47 1.33
C GLU A 167 3.10 4.62 2.79
N GLU A 168 3.76 3.87 3.66
CA GLU A 168 3.82 4.21 5.08
C GLU A 168 5.18 4.84 5.38
N VAL A 169 5.14 6.16 5.47
CA VAL A 169 6.20 6.99 6.04
C VAL A 169 5.89 7.13 7.52
N ALA A 170 6.90 6.97 8.36
CA ALA A 170 6.79 7.31 9.78
C ALA A 170 6.16 8.71 9.95
N PRO A 171 5.36 8.94 11.01
CA PRO A 171 4.87 10.28 11.32
C PRO A 171 6.04 11.26 11.37
N CYS A 172 6.03 12.28 10.51
CA CYS A 172 6.96 13.39 10.61
C CYS A 172 6.45 14.29 11.75
N ASP A 173 6.91 14.05 12.98
CA ASP A 173 6.42 14.75 14.17
C ASP A 173 7.07 16.14 14.36
N GLU A 174 8.21 16.42 13.72
CA GLU A 174 8.83 17.75 13.68
C GLU A 174 9.01 18.25 12.24
N VAL A 175 8.50 19.45 11.95
CA VAL A 175 8.56 20.04 10.61
C VAL A 175 9.87 20.78 10.44
N SER A 176 10.91 20.07 10.00
CA SER A 176 12.01 20.75 9.30
C SER A 176 11.43 21.37 8.01
N LEU A 177 11.68 22.66 7.73
CA LEU A 177 11.18 23.29 6.50
C LEU A 177 12.06 22.94 5.29
N GLY A 178 13.31 22.51 5.51
CA GLY A 178 14.23 22.15 4.43
C GLY A 178 14.60 23.31 3.48
N TYR A 179 15.58 23.09 2.59
CA TYR A 179 16.05 24.12 1.65
C TYR A 179 15.02 24.47 0.58
N CYS A 180 14.16 23.51 0.21
CA CYS A 180 13.16 23.73 -0.84
C CYS A 180 12.16 24.84 -0.48
N HIS A 181 11.86 25.01 0.81
CA HIS A 181 10.90 26.00 1.28
C HIS A 181 11.22 27.42 0.82
N ARG A 182 12.48 27.87 0.93
CA ARG A 182 12.88 29.21 0.49
C ARG A 182 12.82 29.36 -1.03
N ALA A 183 13.21 28.33 -1.78
CA ALA A 183 13.16 28.40 -3.23
C ALA A 183 11.73 28.50 -3.74
N PHE A 184 10.81 27.68 -3.19
CA PHE A 184 9.39 27.74 -3.57
C PHE A 184 8.76 29.11 -3.33
N ALA A 185 9.21 29.85 -2.31
CA ALA A 185 8.75 31.22 -2.05
C ALA A 185 9.08 32.21 -3.19
N GLN A 186 10.12 31.94 -3.97
CA GLN A 186 10.63 32.85 -5.00
C GLN A 186 10.27 32.42 -6.43
N LEU A 187 9.62 31.26 -6.60
CA LEU A 187 9.22 30.76 -7.91
C LEU A 187 7.98 31.48 -8.42
N GLU A 188 7.90 31.64 -9.74
CA GLU A 188 6.70 32.18 -10.39
C GLU A 188 5.52 31.22 -10.19
N ALA A 189 4.35 31.76 -9.85
CA ALA A 189 3.13 30.97 -9.66
C ALA A 189 2.76 30.12 -10.90
N GLY A 190 3.07 30.59 -12.11
CA GLY A 190 2.89 29.83 -13.35
C GLY A 190 3.72 28.55 -13.37
N PHE A 191 5.01 28.65 -13.03
CA PHE A 191 5.91 27.51 -12.93
C PHE A 191 5.46 26.52 -11.85
N VAL A 192 5.08 26.99 -10.67
CA VAL A 192 4.63 26.11 -9.58
C VAL A 192 3.38 25.32 -9.98
N ARG A 193 2.42 25.96 -10.66
CA ARG A 193 1.22 25.28 -11.17
C ARG A 193 1.56 24.19 -12.19
N GLU A 194 2.44 24.49 -13.13
CA GLU A 194 2.89 23.51 -14.13
C GLU A 194 3.65 22.35 -13.48
N PHE A 195 4.54 22.65 -12.52
CA PHE A 195 5.29 21.65 -11.78
C PHE A 195 4.36 20.70 -11.02
N PHE A 196 3.36 21.22 -10.30
CA PHE A 196 2.39 20.40 -9.58
C PHE A 196 1.52 19.56 -10.52
N GLU A 197 1.09 20.13 -11.65
CA GLU A 197 0.31 19.40 -12.67
C GLU A 197 1.10 18.19 -13.21
N GLU A 198 2.35 18.39 -13.63
CA GLU A 198 3.17 17.32 -14.20
C GLU A 198 3.68 16.35 -13.13
N ALA A 199 3.95 16.79 -11.90
CA ALA A 199 4.28 15.90 -10.78
C ALA A 199 3.12 14.96 -10.43
N GLY A 200 1.90 15.49 -10.37
CA GLY A 200 0.70 14.69 -10.16
C GLY A 200 0.50 13.66 -11.27
N LYS A 201 0.66 14.07 -12.54
CA LYS A 201 0.56 13.17 -13.70
C LYS A 201 1.64 12.10 -13.67
N GLN A 202 2.88 12.46 -13.36
CA GLN A 202 3.98 11.50 -13.21
C GLN A 202 3.64 10.41 -12.20
N ARG A 203 3.01 10.78 -11.09
CA ARG A 203 2.59 9.81 -10.08
C ARG A 203 1.47 8.89 -10.55
N MET A 204 0.52 9.41 -11.32
CA MET A 204 -0.52 8.59 -11.95
C MET A 204 0.10 7.67 -13.02
N GLU A 205 1.03 8.17 -13.84
CA GLU A 205 1.78 7.35 -14.80
C GLU A 205 2.51 6.20 -14.12
N ALA A 206 3.14 6.43 -12.97
CA ALA A 206 3.78 5.37 -12.19
C ALA A 206 2.77 4.30 -11.74
N LYS A 207 1.54 4.69 -11.33
CA LYS A 207 0.46 3.75 -11.01
C LYS A 207 0.02 2.94 -12.24
N ILE A 208 -0.12 3.60 -13.39
CA ILE A 208 -0.49 2.96 -14.66
C ILE A 208 0.60 1.95 -15.07
N SER A 209 1.87 2.35 -15.02
CA SER A 209 3.00 1.46 -15.35
C SER A 209 3.07 0.25 -14.42
N ARG A 210 2.88 0.43 -13.11
CA ARG A 210 2.80 -0.70 -12.16
C ARG A 210 1.67 -1.65 -12.50
N PHE A 211 0.48 -1.12 -12.80
CA PHE A 211 -0.65 -1.95 -13.22
C PHE A 211 -0.37 -2.70 -14.53
N ILE A 212 0.24 -2.04 -15.52
CA ILE A 212 0.64 -2.66 -16.79
C ILE A 212 1.66 -3.77 -16.58
N GLN A 213 2.59 -3.62 -15.63
CA GLN A 213 3.55 -4.66 -15.29
C GLN A 213 2.84 -5.83 -14.62
N TRP A 214 2.03 -5.56 -13.60
CA TRP A 214 1.29 -6.59 -12.87
C TRP A 214 0.41 -7.43 -13.79
N GLN A 215 -0.35 -6.83 -14.71
CA GLN A 215 -1.18 -7.58 -15.67
C GLN A 215 -0.39 -8.41 -16.71
N LYS A 216 0.95 -8.38 -16.71
CA LYS A 216 1.77 -9.32 -17.49
C LYS A 216 2.07 -10.59 -16.70
N GLU A 217 2.16 -10.49 -15.38
CA GLU A 217 2.41 -11.61 -14.46
C GLU A 217 1.12 -12.38 -14.13
N THR A 218 -0.04 -11.78 -14.37
CA THR A 218 -1.35 -12.39 -14.18
C THR A 218 -2.35 -11.86 -15.22
N SER A 219 -3.64 -12.20 -15.13
CA SER A 219 -4.64 -11.61 -16.03
C SER A 219 -5.02 -10.18 -15.62
N ARG A 220 -5.46 -9.35 -16.58
CA ARG A 220 -5.93 -7.97 -16.34
C ARG A 220 -6.96 -7.88 -15.21
N ASP A 221 -7.96 -8.75 -15.26
CA ASP A 221 -9.01 -8.78 -14.24
C ASP A 221 -8.49 -9.27 -12.88
N GLN A 222 -7.52 -10.19 -12.85
CA GLN A 222 -6.91 -10.62 -11.59
C GLN A 222 -6.09 -9.48 -10.96
N ALA A 223 -5.30 -8.76 -11.74
CA ALA A 223 -4.55 -7.59 -11.29
C ALA A 223 -5.51 -6.51 -10.76
N PHE A 224 -6.60 -6.24 -11.49
CA PHE A 224 -7.60 -5.26 -11.08
C PHE A 224 -8.36 -5.68 -9.82
N TYR A 225 -8.76 -6.94 -9.74
CA TYR A 225 -9.40 -7.53 -8.56
C TYR A 225 -8.51 -7.43 -7.31
N GLN A 226 -7.22 -7.75 -7.45
CA GLN A 226 -6.25 -7.61 -6.36
C GLN A 226 -6.07 -6.16 -5.93
N LEU A 227 -6.03 -5.23 -6.88
CA LEU A 227 -5.92 -3.80 -6.60
C LEU A 227 -7.18 -3.27 -5.87
N LEU A 228 -8.37 -3.74 -6.25
CA LEU A 228 -9.63 -3.42 -5.57
C LEU A 228 -9.64 -3.94 -4.14
N LEU A 229 -9.36 -5.23 -3.92
CA LEU A 229 -9.37 -5.83 -2.58
C LEU A 229 -8.31 -5.17 -1.69
N THR A 230 -7.10 -4.97 -2.19
CA THR A 230 -6.02 -4.29 -1.45
C THR A 230 -6.43 -2.86 -1.09
N GLY A 231 -7.12 -2.15 -1.97
CA GLY A 231 -7.62 -0.80 -1.74
C GLY A 231 -8.69 -0.70 -0.64
N LEU A 232 -9.33 -1.82 -0.28
CA LEU A 232 -10.21 -1.89 0.89
C LEU A 232 -9.42 -1.90 2.20
N GLY A 233 -8.16 -2.31 2.19
CA GLY A 233 -7.34 -2.47 3.39
C GLY A 233 -6.97 -1.15 4.08
N HIS A 234 -7.03 -1.17 5.41
CA HIS A 234 -6.33 -0.21 6.27
C HIS A 234 -4.83 -0.58 6.30
N PRO A 235 -3.89 0.37 6.47
CA PRO A 235 -2.47 0.13 6.78
C PRO A 235 -2.12 -1.24 7.39
N SER A 236 -2.65 -1.51 8.57
CA SER A 236 -2.41 -2.73 9.36
C SER A 236 -2.85 -4.06 8.71
N ASN A 237 -3.85 -4.05 7.84
CA ASN A 237 -4.45 -5.24 7.24
C ASN A 237 -4.45 -5.25 5.71
N ARG A 238 -3.81 -4.27 5.07
CA ARG A 238 -3.77 -4.14 3.61
C ARG A 238 -3.17 -5.36 2.91
N SER A 239 -2.07 -5.87 3.43
CA SER A 239 -1.46 -7.10 2.92
C SER A 239 -2.35 -8.32 3.07
N LEU A 240 -3.22 -8.39 4.10
CA LEU A 240 -4.16 -9.50 4.27
C LEU A 240 -5.23 -9.51 3.16
N PHE A 241 -5.75 -8.34 2.78
CA PHE A 241 -6.67 -8.24 1.64
C PHE A 241 -6.03 -8.67 0.32
N PHE A 242 -4.77 -8.31 0.11
CA PHE A 242 -4.02 -8.76 -1.06
C PHE A 242 -3.84 -10.28 -1.08
N ILE A 243 -3.39 -10.86 0.03
CA ILE A 243 -3.21 -12.31 0.19
C ILE A 243 -4.55 -13.03 -0.04
N LEU A 244 -5.64 -12.50 0.50
CA LEU A 244 -6.99 -13.03 0.29
C LEU A 244 -7.35 -13.05 -1.21
N ALA A 245 -7.05 -11.98 -1.95
CA ALA A 245 -7.29 -11.89 -3.39
C ALA A 245 -6.43 -12.86 -4.22
N LYS A 246 -5.25 -13.25 -3.72
CA LYS A 246 -4.41 -14.31 -4.32
C LYS A 246 -4.93 -15.70 -3.98
N ARG A 247 -5.47 -15.91 -2.77
CA ARG A 247 -6.05 -17.20 -2.34
C ARG A 247 -7.40 -17.49 -2.98
N LEU A 248 -8.12 -16.46 -3.38
CA LEU A 248 -9.37 -16.52 -4.15
C LEU A 248 -9.21 -15.86 -5.53
N PRO A 249 -8.46 -16.45 -6.48
CA PRO A 249 -8.31 -15.86 -7.81
C PRO A 249 -9.66 -15.67 -8.51
N ILE A 250 -9.84 -14.50 -9.14
CA ILE A 250 -11.08 -14.15 -9.83
C ILE A 250 -11.40 -15.12 -10.97
N GLY A 251 -10.39 -15.70 -11.62
CA GLY A 251 -10.57 -16.71 -12.67
C GLY A 251 -11.24 -17.97 -12.13
N GLU A 252 -10.74 -18.52 -11.02
CA GLU A 252 -11.34 -19.70 -10.37
C GLU A 252 -12.73 -19.38 -9.81
N LEU A 253 -12.88 -18.20 -9.18
CA LEU A 253 -14.18 -17.75 -8.71
C LEU A 253 -15.19 -17.71 -9.85
N ARG A 254 -14.83 -17.23 -11.05
CA ARG A 254 -15.74 -17.23 -12.21
C ARG A 254 -16.21 -18.63 -12.54
N GLU A 255 -15.28 -19.57 -12.71
CA GLU A 255 -15.59 -20.94 -13.12
C GLU A 255 -16.50 -21.65 -12.10
N ILE A 256 -16.15 -21.57 -10.82
CA ILE A 256 -16.91 -22.22 -9.74
C ILE A 256 -18.30 -21.57 -9.59
N PHE A 257 -18.39 -20.25 -9.73
CA PHE A 257 -19.62 -19.51 -9.47
C PHE A 257 -20.62 -19.56 -10.63
N LEU A 258 -20.24 -20.07 -11.81
CA LEU A 258 -21.19 -20.39 -12.88
C LEU A 258 -22.29 -21.37 -12.44
N PHE A 259 -22.01 -22.21 -11.45
CA PHE A 259 -22.94 -23.19 -10.90
C PHE A 259 -23.73 -22.69 -9.69
N ILE A 260 -23.47 -21.45 -9.24
CA ILE A 260 -24.19 -20.81 -8.14
C ILE A 260 -25.38 -20.03 -8.71
N THR A 261 -26.56 -20.18 -8.09
CA THR A 261 -27.75 -19.45 -8.49
C THR A 261 -27.51 -17.93 -8.40
N PRO A 262 -27.92 -17.12 -9.39
CA PRO A 262 -27.66 -15.67 -9.40
C PRO A 262 -28.06 -14.93 -8.11
N SER A 263 -29.17 -15.31 -7.49
CA SER A 263 -29.64 -14.72 -6.22
C SER A 263 -28.70 -14.96 -5.03
N ASN A 264 -27.83 -15.97 -5.11
CA ASN A 264 -26.93 -16.38 -4.03
C ASN A 264 -25.48 -15.96 -4.27
N LEU A 265 -25.15 -15.39 -5.44
CA LEU A 265 -23.77 -15.05 -5.80
C LEU A 265 -23.09 -14.14 -4.76
N ALA A 266 -23.79 -13.10 -4.29
CA ALA A 266 -23.25 -12.18 -3.29
C ALA A 266 -22.96 -12.89 -1.97
N THR A 267 -23.91 -13.72 -1.49
CA THR A 267 -23.76 -14.52 -0.27
C THR A 267 -22.64 -15.56 -0.41
N ALA A 268 -22.50 -16.20 -1.56
CA ALA A 268 -21.45 -17.18 -1.82
C ALA A 268 -20.06 -16.52 -1.88
N LEU A 269 -19.94 -15.34 -2.49
CA LEU A 269 -18.67 -14.59 -2.52
C LEU A 269 -18.30 -14.15 -1.10
N GLU A 270 -19.28 -13.63 -0.36
CA GLU A 270 -19.13 -13.25 1.04
C GLU A 270 -18.69 -14.45 1.89
N ALA A 271 -19.31 -15.62 1.71
CA ALA A 271 -18.93 -16.85 2.37
C ALA A 271 -17.48 -17.25 2.04
N ALA A 272 -17.08 -17.23 0.76
CA ALA A 272 -15.72 -17.52 0.35
C ALA A 272 -14.71 -16.58 1.04
N PHE A 273 -14.98 -15.27 1.00
CA PHE A 273 -14.11 -14.27 1.61
C PHE A 273 -13.94 -14.44 3.11
N LEU A 274 -15.04 -14.65 3.83
CA LEU A 274 -15.00 -14.71 5.29
C LEU A 274 -14.39 -16.03 5.79
N HIS A 275 -14.65 -17.16 5.12
CA HIS A 275 -14.03 -18.44 5.47
C HIS A 275 -12.53 -18.45 5.12
N VAL A 276 -12.17 -18.08 3.89
CA VAL A 276 -10.76 -18.07 3.46
C VAL A 276 -9.97 -17.00 4.22
N GLY A 277 -10.58 -15.87 4.58
CA GLY A 277 -9.94 -14.85 5.41
C GLY A 277 -9.76 -15.24 6.89
N GLY A 278 -10.34 -16.36 7.33
CA GLY A 278 -10.32 -16.76 8.75
C GLY A 278 -11.11 -15.79 9.64
N LEU A 279 -12.18 -15.19 9.10
CA LEU A 279 -12.97 -14.12 9.73
C LEU A 279 -14.32 -14.59 10.30
N LEU A 280 -14.65 -15.88 10.14
CA LEU A 280 -15.80 -16.48 10.81
C LEU A 280 -15.36 -17.22 12.05
N VAL A 281 -16.05 -16.95 13.15
CA VAL A 281 -16.08 -17.83 14.30
C VAL A 281 -17.30 -18.72 14.11
N LEU A 282 -17.09 -20.04 13.98
CA LEU A 282 -18.20 -20.97 13.79
C LEU A 282 -19.08 -21.03 15.05
N PRO A 283 -20.38 -21.34 14.92
CA PRO A 283 -21.31 -21.45 16.05
C PRO A 283 -20.84 -22.41 17.16
N ASP A 284 -20.12 -23.49 16.82
CA ASP A 284 -19.59 -24.45 17.80
C ASP A 284 -18.48 -23.85 18.68
N ASP A 285 -17.79 -22.81 18.20
CA ASP A 285 -16.82 -22.01 18.97
C ASP A 285 -17.49 -20.85 19.72
N ALA A 286 -18.70 -20.43 19.31
CA ALA A 286 -19.46 -19.38 20.00
C ALA A 286 -19.90 -19.80 21.42
N GLY A 287 -20.01 -21.11 21.67
CA GLY A 287 -20.23 -21.67 23.01
C GLY A 287 -19.05 -21.52 23.98
N ARG A 288 -17.86 -21.13 23.48
CA ARG A 288 -16.63 -20.93 24.28
C ARG A 288 -16.24 -19.46 24.47
N CYS A 289 -16.90 -18.55 23.78
CA CYS A 289 -16.69 -17.12 23.95
C CYS A 289 -17.66 -16.60 25.02
N GLU A 290 -17.13 -16.05 26.12
CA GLU A 290 -17.91 -15.33 27.12
C GLU A 290 -18.68 -14.17 26.43
N GLY A 291 -19.96 -14.39 26.11
CA GLY A 291 -20.76 -13.45 25.37
C GLY A 291 -22.25 -13.77 25.43
N SER A 292 -23.09 -12.76 25.21
CA SER A 292 -24.53 -12.95 25.08
C SER A 292 -24.86 -13.86 23.89
N PRO A 293 -25.92 -14.70 23.97
CA PRO A 293 -26.37 -15.53 22.87
C PRO A 293 -26.57 -14.69 21.59
N LEU A 294 -26.19 -15.25 20.45
CA LEU A 294 -26.49 -14.65 19.14
C LEU A 294 -28.00 -14.50 18.97
N ASP A 295 -28.44 -13.37 18.41
CA ASP A 295 -29.85 -13.22 18.04
C ASP A 295 -30.19 -14.06 16.81
N SER A 296 -31.47 -14.42 16.65
CA SER A 296 -31.92 -15.31 15.57
C SER A 296 -31.53 -14.81 14.18
N SER A 297 -31.61 -13.50 13.93
CA SER A 297 -31.23 -12.94 12.62
C SER A 297 -29.74 -13.10 12.30
N THR A 298 -28.88 -13.16 13.33
CA THR A 298 -27.46 -13.46 13.16
C THR A 298 -27.23 -14.94 12.90
N VAL A 299 -27.94 -15.82 13.61
CA VAL A 299 -27.89 -17.26 13.38
C VAL A 299 -28.32 -17.59 11.95
N ASP A 300 -29.48 -17.11 11.50
CA ASP A 300 -30.01 -17.34 10.15
C ASP A 300 -29.01 -16.87 9.07
N TYR A 301 -28.38 -15.72 9.30
CA TYR A 301 -27.39 -15.18 8.37
C TYR A 301 -26.10 -16.02 8.34
N LEU A 302 -25.57 -16.45 9.49
CA LEU A 302 -24.39 -17.32 9.55
C LEU A 302 -24.67 -18.70 8.93
N GLU A 303 -25.85 -19.26 9.15
CA GLU A 303 -26.29 -20.50 8.49
C GLU A 303 -26.35 -20.34 6.97
N SER A 304 -26.82 -19.18 6.48
CA SER A 304 -26.85 -18.89 5.03
C SER A 304 -25.44 -18.87 4.43
N LEU A 305 -24.46 -18.27 5.12
CA LEU A 305 -23.06 -18.29 4.70
C LEU A 305 -22.48 -19.70 4.72
N HIS A 306 -22.75 -20.46 5.80
CA HIS A 306 -22.25 -21.82 5.94
C HIS A 306 -22.78 -22.74 4.83
N LYS A 307 -24.07 -22.62 4.50
CA LYS A 307 -24.70 -23.36 3.40
C LYS A 307 -24.03 -23.11 2.05
N GLU A 308 -23.66 -21.86 1.75
CA GLU A 308 -22.93 -21.56 0.51
C GLU A 308 -21.48 -22.04 0.60
N TRP A 309 -20.82 -21.91 1.74
CA TRP A 309 -19.46 -22.42 1.95
C TRP A 309 -19.33 -23.93 1.77
N GLN A 310 -20.32 -24.73 2.20
CA GLN A 310 -20.30 -26.18 1.99
C GLN A 310 -20.14 -26.58 0.51
N LYS A 311 -20.61 -25.73 -0.43
CA LYS A 311 -20.44 -25.94 -1.87
C LYS A 311 -19.05 -25.55 -2.37
N LEU A 312 -18.38 -24.65 -1.66
CA LEU A 312 -17.09 -24.04 -2.03
C LEU A 312 -15.90 -24.68 -1.31
N ALA A 313 -16.12 -25.30 -0.15
CA ALA A 313 -15.08 -25.82 0.73
C ALA A 313 -14.15 -26.82 0.04
N GLY A 314 -14.69 -27.67 -0.84
CA GLY A 314 -13.89 -28.63 -1.62
C GLY A 314 -12.82 -27.98 -2.52
N TYR A 315 -12.96 -26.69 -2.86
CA TYR A 315 -12.03 -25.95 -3.73
C TYR A 315 -11.06 -25.05 -2.95
N PHE A 316 -11.46 -24.54 -1.77
CA PHE A 316 -10.76 -23.45 -1.09
C PHE A 316 -10.38 -23.73 0.37
N HIS A 317 -10.72 -24.90 0.93
CA HIS A 317 -10.47 -25.20 2.34
C HIS A 317 -8.97 -25.18 2.70
N ASP A 318 -8.11 -25.71 1.84
CA ASP A 318 -6.65 -25.70 1.98
C ASP A 318 -6.03 -24.30 1.87
N ARG A 319 -6.81 -23.32 1.37
CA ARG A 319 -6.39 -21.92 1.21
C ARG A 319 -6.81 -21.03 2.35
N MET A 320 -7.42 -21.55 3.42
CA MET A 320 -7.85 -20.74 4.57
C MET A 320 -6.66 -20.07 5.27
N MET A 321 -6.83 -18.78 5.58
CA MET A 321 -5.87 -17.98 6.34
C MET A 321 -6.06 -18.21 7.82
N SER A 322 -4.97 -18.25 8.56
CA SER A 322 -5.00 -18.38 10.01
C SER A 322 -5.65 -17.13 10.63
N PRO A 323 -6.50 -17.29 11.68
CA PRO A 323 -7.11 -16.17 12.35
C PRO A 323 -6.06 -15.17 12.85
N SER A 324 -6.24 -13.89 12.52
CA SER A 324 -5.27 -12.84 12.85
C SER A 324 -5.94 -11.60 13.40
N LYS A 325 -5.48 -11.12 14.57
CA LYS A 325 -5.93 -9.84 15.15
C LYS A 325 -5.59 -8.63 14.28
N ARG A 326 -4.68 -8.77 13.31
CA ARG A 326 -4.30 -7.72 12.37
C ARG A 326 -5.46 -7.23 11.53
N TRP A 327 -6.42 -8.10 11.22
CA TRP A 327 -7.66 -7.74 10.54
C TRP A 327 -8.36 -6.54 11.17
N HIS A 328 -8.32 -6.41 12.50
CA HIS A 328 -9.03 -5.34 13.24
C HIS A 328 -8.11 -4.30 13.88
N THR A 329 -6.80 -4.51 13.89
CA THR A 329 -5.83 -3.63 14.58
C THR A 329 -5.86 -2.21 14.02
N GLY A 330 -6.22 -1.21 14.84
CA GLY A 330 -6.31 0.20 14.41
C GLY A 330 -7.47 0.52 13.47
N VAL A 331 -8.36 -0.45 13.20
CA VAL A 331 -9.51 -0.29 12.31
C VAL A 331 -10.75 0.10 13.10
N ARG A 332 -11.51 1.07 12.61
CA ARG A 332 -12.80 1.46 13.23
C ARG A 332 -13.89 0.45 12.84
N PRO A 333 -14.91 0.20 13.68
CA PRO A 333 -15.97 -0.77 13.39
C PRO A 333 -16.70 -0.57 12.05
N THR A 334 -16.86 0.68 11.60
CA THR A 334 -17.44 0.99 10.28
C THR A 334 -16.64 0.44 9.11
N ALA A 335 -15.35 0.21 9.29
CA ALA A 335 -14.37 -0.21 8.30
C ALA A 335 -13.84 -1.63 8.54
N PHE A 336 -14.49 -2.41 9.42
CA PHE A 336 -14.10 -3.78 9.70
C PHE A 336 -14.09 -4.65 8.43
N PRO A 337 -13.13 -5.59 8.32
CA PRO A 337 -12.95 -6.39 7.11
C PRO A 337 -14.19 -7.15 6.69
N GLU A 338 -14.95 -7.70 7.63
CA GLU A 338 -16.15 -8.48 7.36
C GLU A 338 -17.18 -7.66 6.58
N ARG A 339 -17.39 -6.40 7.01
CA ARG A 339 -18.27 -5.43 6.32
C ARG A 339 -17.75 -5.07 4.93
N ARG A 340 -16.44 -4.85 4.80
CA ARG A 340 -15.81 -4.47 3.53
C ARG A 340 -15.85 -5.62 2.52
N LEU A 341 -15.65 -6.85 2.98
CA LEU A 341 -15.74 -8.07 2.18
C LEU A 341 -17.18 -8.35 1.75
N ALA A 342 -18.14 -8.15 2.64
CA ALA A 342 -19.56 -8.17 2.29
C ALA A 342 -19.90 -7.09 1.25
N GLY A 343 -19.33 -5.89 1.39
CA GLY A 343 -19.53 -4.80 0.44
C GLY A 343 -18.99 -5.15 -0.94
N ILE A 344 -17.71 -5.56 -1.02
CA ILE A 344 -17.08 -5.87 -2.31
C ILE A 344 -17.70 -7.10 -2.97
N ALA A 345 -18.18 -8.10 -2.22
CA ALA A 345 -18.92 -9.22 -2.78
C ALA A 345 -20.13 -8.76 -3.62
N ARG A 346 -20.88 -7.77 -3.11
CA ARG A 346 -22.04 -7.18 -3.83
C ARG A 346 -21.60 -6.35 -5.03
N VAL A 347 -20.54 -5.56 -4.88
CA VAL A 347 -19.97 -4.77 -5.98
C VAL A 347 -19.50 -5.67 -7.13
N LEU A 348 -18.85 -6.80 -6.84
CA LEU A 348 -18.41 -7.75 -7.86
C LEU A 348 -19.59 -8.33 -8.64
N VAL A 349 -20.70 -8.65 -7.96
CA VAL A 349 -21.93 -9.10 -8.61
C VAL A 349 -22.55 -7.98 -9.47
N GLU A 350 -22.63 -6.75 -8.97
CA GLU A 350 -23.14 -5.59 -9.72
C GLU A 350 -22.31 -5.30 -11.00
N LEU A 351 -21.00 -5.49 -10.90
CA LEU A 351 -20.09 -5.35 -12.04
C LEU A 351 -20.16 -6.51 -13.04
N ASP A 352 -20.98 -7.53 -12.75
CA ASP A 352 -21.04 -8.78 -13.50
C ASP A 352 -19.63 -9.37 -13.65
N PHE A 353 -18.98 -9.65 -12.51
CA PHE A 353 -17.60 -10.13 -12.49
C PHE A 353 -17.38 -11.35 -13.37
N LEU A 354 -18.42 -12.13 -13.69
CA LEU A 354 -18.39 -13.27 -14.60
C LEU A 354 -18.01 -12.88 -16.04
N ARG A 355 -18.27 -11.64 -16.48
CA ARG A 355 -18.02 -11.16 -17.84
C ARG A 355 -16.81 -10.26 -18.03
N GLY A 356 -16.20 -9.80 -16.94
CA GLY A 356 -15.05 -8.88 -16.99
C GLY A 356 -15.20 -7.72 -16.01
N LEU A 357 -14.23 -7.52 -15.13
CA LEU A 357 -14.31 -6.46 -14.11
C LEU A 357 -13.90 -5.10 -14.69
N VAL A 358 -12.81 -5.07 -15.46
CA VAL A 358 -12.34 -3.84 -16.11
C VAL A 358 -13.36 -3.35 -17.14
N GLU A 359 -13.94 -4.27 -17.92
CA GLU A 359 -14.96 -3.99 -18.93
C GLU A 359 -16.22 -3.36 -18.31
N GLY A 360 -16.59 -3.75 -17.09
CA GLY A 360 -17.74 -3.19 -16.36
C GLY A 360 -17.58 -1.68 -16.08
N PHE A 361 -16.38 -1.25 -15.68
CA PHE A 361 -16.05 0.16 -15.50
C PHE A 361 -15.79 0.89 -16.83
N TRP A 362 -15.18 0.21 -17.80
CA TRP A 362 -14.94 0.75 -19.14
C TRP A 362 -16.24 1.18 -19.81
N ARG A 363 -17.28 0.34 -19.75
CA ARG A 363 -18.61 0.67 -20.28
C ARG A 363 -19.18 1.94 -19.67
N ARG A 364 -19.09 2.08 -18.34
CA ARG A 364 -19.56 3.26 -17.60
C ARG A 364 -18.80 4.52 -18.00
N VAL A 365 -17.48 4.44 -18.20
CA VAL A 365 -16.69 5.59 -18.67
C VAL A 365 -16.99 5.95 -20.12
N ARG A 366 -17.23 4.98 -21.01
CA ARG A 366 -17.70 5.24 -22.38
C ARG A 366 -19.06 5.92 -22.39
N GLU A 367 -20.03 5.42 -21.62
CA GLU A 367 -21.35 6.04 -21.48
C GLU A 367 -21.27 7.45 -20.90
N SER A 368 -20.38 7.66 -19.91
CA SER A 368 -20.05 8.95 -19.35
C SER A 368 -19.50 9.93 -20.39
N MET A 369 -18.55 9.49 -21.22
CA MET A 369 -17.98 10.30 -22.30
C MET A 369 -19.03 10.68 -23.35
N LEU A 370 -19.91 9.74 -23.73
CA LEU A 370 -20.99 9.97 -24.70
C LEU A 370 -22.03 10.98 -24.22
N ARG A 371 -22.20 11.16 -22.91
CA ARG A 371 -23.02 12.25 -22.33
C ARG A 371 -22.39 13.63 -22.50
N MET A 372 -21.13 13.71 -22.92
CA MET A 372 -20.38 14.94 -23.21
C MET A 372 -20.45 15.98 -22.07
N PRO A 373 -19.96 15.66 -20.86
CA PRO A 373 -19.91 16.62 -19.76
C PRO A 373 -19.10 17.87 -20.16
N ARG A 374 -19.68 19.06 -19.98
CA ARG A 374 -19.11 20.32 -20.49
C ARG A 374 -18.47 21.19 -19.41
N SER A 375 -18.77 20.93 -18.14
CA SER A 375 -18.26 21.69 -17.01
C SER A 375 -17.51 20.81 -16.00
N GLU A 376 -16.71 21.44 -15.14
CA GLU A 376 -16.09 20.76 -13.99
C GLU A 376 -17.13 20.09 -13.09
N ARG A 377 -18.31 20.71 -12.93
CA ARG A 377 -19.40 20.16 -12.13
C ARG A 377 -19.93 18.86 -12.74
N ASP A 378 -20.05 18.81 -14.06
CA ASP A 378 -20.52 17.61 -14.77
C ASP A 378 -19.51 16.47 -14.59
N LEU A 379 -18.22 16.73 -14.84
CA LEU A 379 -17.15 15.73 -14.64
C LEU A 379 -17.08 15.21 -13.20
N ARG A 380 -17.27 16.08 -12.19
CA ARG A 380 -17.36 15.65 -10.78
C ARG A 380 -18.59 14.80 -10.49
N SER A 381 -19.69 15.03 -11.20
CA SER A 381 -20.89 14.22 -11.10
C SER A 381 -20.65 12.82 -11.68
N GLU A 382 -19.93 12.74 -12.80
CA GLU A 382 -19.49 11.47 -13.39
C GLU A 382 -18.57 10.67 -12.45
N LEU A 383 -17.60 11.31 -11.81
CA LEU A 383 -16.78 10.66 -10.77
C LEU A 383 -17.60 10.15 -9.58
N SER A 384 -18.67 10.88 -9.22
CA SER A 384 -19.56 10.46 -8.14
C SER A 384 -20.38 9.22 -8.53
N LEU A 385 -20.78 9.10 -9.80
CA LEU A 385 -21.44 7.89 -10.33
C LEU A 385 -20.49 6.69 -10.33
N LEU A 386 -19.22 6.87 -10.71
CA LEU A 386 -18.21 5.80 -10.62
C LEU A 386 -18.00 5.34 -9.17
N ALA A 387 -17.98 6.26 -8.21
CA ALA A 387 -17.87 5.93 -6.79
C ALA A 387 -19.14 5.27 -6.23
N ALA A 388 -20.32 5.61 -6.76
CA ALA A 388 -21.60 5.07 -6.30
C ALA A 388 -21.72 3.55 -6.53
N VAL A 389 -21.02 3.00 -7.54
CA VAL A 389 -20.91 1.55 -7.77
C VAL A 389 -20.41 0.81 -6.52
N PHE A 390 -19.58 1.45 -5.70
CA PHE A 390 -19.07 0.83 -4.48
C PHE A 390 -20.01 0.94 -3.28
N ALA A 391 -21.13 1.67 -3.37
CA ALA A 391 -22.00 1.91 -2.22
C ALA A 391 -22.76 0.66 -1.76
N ALA A 392 -22.99 -0.32 -2.65
CA ALA A 392 -23.70 -1.58 -2.40
C ALA A 392 -24.97 -1.37 -1.55
N GLU A 393 -25.96 -0.69 -2.11
CA GLU A 393 -27.11 -0.12 -1.38
C GLU A 393 -28.17 -1.14 -0.90
N ASP A 394 -28.03 -2.42 -1.25
CA ASP A 394 -28.99 -3.47 -0.89
C ASP A 394 -29.05 -3.70 0.63
N GLU A 395 -30.28 -3.77 1.19
CA GLU A 395 -30.48 -4.11 2.60
C GLU A 395 -29.92 -5.51 2.88
N ASN A 396 -29.02 -5.62 3.85
CA ASN A 396 -28.37 -6.86 4.22
C ASN A 396 -27.99 -6.87 5.70
N TYR A 397 -27.47 -8.00 6.19
CA TYR A 397 -27.07 -8.18 7.58
C TYR A 397 -26.21 -7.02 8.12
N TRP A 398 -25.24 -6.55 7.32
CA TRP A 398 -24.29 -5.51 7.70
C TRP A 398 -24.83 -4.09 7.57
N THR A 399 -25.96 -3.84 6.90
CA THR A 399 -26.46 -2.46 6.78
C THR A 399 -26.83 -1.85 8.11
N ARG A 400 -27.03 -2.68 9.15
CA ARG A 400 -27.37 -2.25 10.51
C ARG A 400 -26.46 -2.83 11.58
N ARG A 401 -25.34 -3.50 11.24
CA ARG A 401 -24.50 -4.17 12.26
C ARG A 401 -23.03 -3.94 12.01
N PHE A 402 -22.28 -3.69 13.07
CA PHE A 402 -20.82 -3.56 12.98
C PHE A 402 -20.08 -4.89 13.10
N THR A 403 -20.62 -5.82 13.88
CA THR A 403 -20.03 -7.13 14.19
C THR A 403 -21.14 -8.17 14.30
N PHE A 404 -20.79 -9.45 14.28
CA PHE A 404 -21.75 -10.55 14.44
C PHE A 404 -22.51 -10.47 15.78
N ASN A 405 -21.78 -10.22 16.88
CA ASN A 405 -22.37 -10.14 18.22
C ASN A 405 -22.92 -8.74 18.56
N GLY A 406 -22.85 -7.80 17.62
CA GLY A 406 -23.25 -6.42 17.82
C GLY A 406 -24.76 -6.23 17.64
N ARG A 407 -25.39 -5.45 18.51
CA ARG A 407 -26.81 -5.08 18.36
C ARG A 407 -27.04 -4.29 17.07
N PRO A 408 -28.20 -4.46 16.41
CA PRO A 408 -28.52 -3.70 15.21
C PRO A 408 -28.68 -2.21 15.53
N THR A 409 -28.21 -1.37 14.63
CA THR A 409 -28.31 0.10 14.69
C THR A 409 -29.62 0.57 14.08
N THR A 410 -30.12 1.70 14.58
CA THR A 410 -31.33 2.35 14.05
C THR A 410 -31.10 2.95 12.67
N GLN A 411 -29.91 3.52 12.44
CA GLN A 411 -29.51 4.08 11.16
C GLN A 411 -28.79 3.05 10.30
N ARG A 412 -28.95 3.19 8.98
CA ARG A 412 -28.21 2.42 7.99
C ARG A 412 -26.76 2.86 7.93
N ILE A 413 -25.87 1.92 7.70
CA ILE A 413 -24.43 2.12 7.63
C ILE A 413 -23.91 1.54 6.32
N HIS A 414 -23.28 2.37 5.49
CA HIS A 414 -22.62 1.90 4.27
C HIS A 414 -21.54 0.87 4.57
N LEU A 415 -21.52 -0.23 3.81
CA LEU A 415 -20.48 -1.27 3.92
C LEU A 415 -19.14 -0.75 3.41
N ILE A 416 -19.15 0.03 2.33
CA ILE A 416 -18.02 0.80 1.82
C ILE A 416 -18.40 2.28 1.84
N GLY A 417 -17.78 3.05 2.73
CA GLY A 417 -18.06 4.49 2.87
C GLY A 417 -17.54 5.32 1.69
N LYS A 418 -18.13 6.50 1.49
CA LYS A 418 -17.80 7.43 0.39
C LYS A 418 -16.30 7.68 0.20
N SER A 419 -15.56 7.92 1.28
CA SER A 419 -14.11 8.17 1.20
C SER A 419 -13.33 6.95 0.69
N CYS A 420 -13.75 5.74 1.07
CA CYS A 420 -13.13 4.50 0.61
C CYS A 420 -13.47 4.26 -0.87
N ALA A 421 -14.73 4.45 -1.26
CA ALA A 421 -15.16 4.38 -2.66
C ALA A 421 -14.38 5.33 -3.57
N GLN A 422 -14.22 6.60 -3.16
CA GLN A 422 -13.40 7.57 -3.92
C GLN A 422 -11.94 7.16 -4.02
N SER A 423 -11.37 6.61 -2.93
CA SER A 423 -10.01 6.07 -2.94
C SER A 423 -9.87 4.90 -3.93
N LEU A 424 -10.84 3.98 -3.97
CA LEU A 424 -10.87 2.87 -4.93
C LEU A 424 -10.94 3.38 -6.37
N VAL A 425 -11.80 4.37 -6.65
CA VAL A 425 -11.87 4.95 -8.00
C VAL A 425 -10.53 5.55 -8.41
N PHE A 426 -9.88 6.32 -7.53
CA PHE A 426 -8.63 6.99 -7.87
C PHE A 426 -7.42 6.04 -7.95
N ASN A 427 -7.30 5.13 -6.99
CA ASN A 427 -6.11 4.29 -6.83
C ASN A 427 -6.20 2.95 -7.56
N ALA A 428 -7.41 2.46 -7.87
CA ALA A 428 -7.62 1.19 -8.56
C ALA A 428 -8.25 1.36 -9.94
N VAL A 429 -9.42 2.03 -10.00
CA VAL A 429 -10.20 2.12 -11.24
C VAL A 429 -9.50 2.97 -12.30
N LEU A 430 -9.05 4.18 -11.97
CA LEU A 430 -8.40 5.06 -12.95
C LEU A 430 -7.14 4.43 -13.57
N PRO A 431 -6.15 3.91 -12.80
CA PRO A 431 -4.97 3.27 -13.39
C PRO A 431 -5.31 2.10 -14.31
N ALA A 432 -6.27 1.24 -13.92
CA ALA A 432 -6.70 0.11 -14.73
C ALA A 432 -7.37 0.56 -16.04
N LEU A 433 -8.21 1.60 -15.99
CA LEU A 433 -8.85 2.14 -17.19
C LEU A 433 -7.87 2.85 -18.13
N PHE A 434 -6.87 3.56 -17.59
CA PHE A 434 -5.79 4.13 -18.41
C PHE A 434 -4.98 3.03 -19.10
N ALA A 435 -4.61 1.98 -18.36
CA ALA A 435 -3.90 0.83 -18.94
C ALA A 435 -4.74 0.17 -20.05
N PHE A 436 -6.03 -0.02 -19.81
CA PHE A 436 -6.94 -0.62 -20.79
C PHE A 436 -7.17 0.28 -22.01
N ALA A 437 -7.30 1.60 -21.85
CA ALA A 437 -7.39 2.55 -22.97
C ALA A 437 -6.16 2.45 -23.88
N ARG A 438 -4.96 2.41 -23.29
CA ARG A 438 -3.69 2.27 -24.02
C ARG A 438 -3.57 0.93 -24.74
N GLU A 439 -4.01 -0.14 -24.09
CA GLU A 439 -4.05 -1.48 -24.69
C GLU A 439 -4.97 -1.52 -25.93
N GLN A 440 -6.13 -0.85 -25.85
CA GLN A 440 -7.08 -0.74 -26.96
C GLN A 440 -6.68 0.31 -28.02
N GLY A 441 -5.67 1.14 -27.75
CA GLY A 441 -5.32 2.28 -28.60
C GLY A 441 -6.39 3.40 -28.63
N ASP A 442 -7.25 3.47 -27.62
CA ASP A 442 -8.38 4.40 -27.53
C ASP A 442 -7.93 5.74 -26.90
N THR A 443 -7.35 6.61 -27.73
CA THR A 443 -6.82 7.91 -27.29
C THR A 443 -7.90 8.87 -26.82
N GLU A 444 -9.13 8.76 -27.33
CA GLU A 444 -10.25 9.61 -26.92
C GLU A 444 -10.66 9.33 -25.48
N ILE A 445 -10.74 8.05 -25.10
CA ILE A 445 -11.02 7.67 -23.71
C ILE A 445 -9.84 8.03 -22.81
N GLU A 446 -8.59 7.83 -23.24
CA GLU A 446 -7.43 8.26 -22.45
C GLU A 446 -7.46 9.77 -22.15
N ASP A 447 -7.74 10.61 -23.15
CA ASP A 447 -7.90 12.06 -22.97
C ASP A 447 -9.07 12.39 -22.02
N TYR A 448 -10.17 11.63 -22.10
CA TYR A 448 -11.31 11.79 -21.19
C TYR A 448 -10.96 11.40 -19.76
N LEU A 449 -10.20 10.33 -19.55
CA LEU A 449 -9.69 9.93 -18.23
C LEU A 449 -8.78 11.00 -17.63
N TRP A 450 -7.94 11.66 -18.43
CA TRP A 450 -7.14 12.80 -17.96
C TRP A 450 -7.99 14.00 -17.56
N LYS A 451 -9.11 14.27 -18.24
CA LYS A 451 -10.09 15.30 -17.81
C LYS A 451 -10.71 14.93 -16.46
N LEU A 452 -11.15 13.69 -16.26
CA LEU A 452 -11.67 13.19 -14.99
C LEU A 452 -10.63 13.29 -13.87
N TYR A 453 -9.40 12.83 -14.12
CA TYR A 453 -8.26 12.96 -13.20
C TYR A 453 -8.03 14.42 -12.77
N SER A 454 -8.09 15.36 -13.71
CA SER A 454 -7.76 16.77 -13.47
C SER A 454 -8.69 17.46 -12.48
N VAL A 455 -9.94 16.97 -12.36
CA VAL A 455 -10.99 17.52 -11.48
C VAL A 455 -11.29 16.64 -10.27
N PHE A 456 -10.54 15.55 -10.09
CA PHE A 456 -10.80 14.57 -9.06
C PHE A 456 -10.73 15.21 -7.66
N PRO A 457 -11.76 15.05 -6.80
CA PRO A 457 -11.78 15.68 -5.49
C PRO A 457 -10.67 15.12 -4.59
N ALA A 458 -10.04 16.00 -3.82
CA ALA A 458 -9.06 15.61 -2.81
C ALA A 458 -9.55 14.46 -1.93
N LEU A 459 -8.70 13.43 -1.79
CA LEU A 459 -8.88 12.33 -0.85
C LEU A 459 -8.44 12.75 0.56
N GLN A 460 -8.62 11.84 1.52
CA GLN A 460 -8.19 12.06 2.90
C GLN A 460 -6.66 12.26 2.94
N THR A 461 -6.22 13.30 3.66
CA THR A 461 -4.81 13.60 3.85
C THR A 461 -4.13 12.60 4.77
N ASN A 462 -2.83 12.39 4.59
CA ASN A 462 -1.99 11.53 5.43
C ASN A 462 -0.87 12.35 6.10
N SER A 463 0.03 11.70 6.84
CA SER A 463 1.18 12.37 7.47
C SER A 463 2.05 13.10 6.44
N VAL A 464 2.36 12.44 5.32
CA VAL A 464 3.20 12.98 4.25
C VAL A 464 2.58 14.19 3.58
N THR A 465 1.31 14.13 3.18
CA THR A 465 0.66 15.26 2.51
C THR A 465 0.50 16.45 3.43
N ARG A 466 0.26 16.24 4.73
CA ARG A 466 0.27 17.32 5.75
C ARG A 466 1.66 17.94 5.89
N PHE A 467 2.69 17.11 6.07
CA PHE A 467 4.08 17.53 6.17
C PHE A 467 4.52 18.33 4.93
N MET A 468 4.31 17.79 3.73
CA MET A 468 4.69 18.44 2.49
C MET A 468 3.87 19.71 2.20
N SER A 469 2.61 19.75 2.65
CA SER A 469 1.82 20.98 2.58
C SER A 469 2.45 22.09 3.42
N GLN A 470 2.88 21.79 4.65
CA GLN A 470 3.57 22.77 5.49
C GLN A 470 4.94 23.14 4.92
N ARG A 471 5.67 22.18 4.33
CA ARG A 471 7.01 22.41 3.75
C ARG A 471 6.97 23.27 2.48
N ILE A 472 6.05 22.99 1.55
CA ILE A 472 6.02 23.64 0.23
C ILE A 472 4.96 24.73 0.14
N LEU A 473 3.74 24.50 0.62
CA LEU A 473 2.60 25.38 0.33
C LEU A 473 2.55 26.61 1.24
N SER A 474 3.13 26.56 2.43
CA SER A 474 3.08 27.65 3.43
C SER A 474 3.77 28.94 2.98
N VAL A 475 4.65 28.87 1.98
CA VAL A 475 5.36 30.02 1.38
C VAL A 475 4.73 30.51 0.08
N LEU A 476 3.79 29.75 -0.49
CA LEU A 476 3.21 30.10 -1.77
C LEU A 476 2.11 31.16 -1.59
N PRO A 477 1.97 32.11 -2.53
CA PRO A 477 0.82 33.00 -2.54
C PRO A 477 -0.50 32.21 -2.52
N ALA A 478 -1.49 32.72 -1.79
CA ALA A 478 -2.80 32.08 -1.70
C ALA A 478 -3.40 31.84 -3.10
N GLY A 479 -3.93 30.64 -3.32
CA GLY A 479 -4.52 30.25 -4.61
C GLY A 479 -3.52 29.79 -5.69
N THR A 480 -2.22 29.76 -5.41
CA THR A 480 -1.22 29.22 -6.37
C THR A 480 -1.49 27.76 -6.70
N VAL A 481 -1.71 26.92 -5.68
CA VAL A 481 -2.06 25.50 -5.82
C VAL A 481 -3.39 25.24 -5.12
N ASN A 482 -4.32 24.58 -5.81
CA ASN A 482 -5.65 24.31 -5.27
C ASN A 482 -5.74 22.91 -4.67
N MET A 483 -5.59 22.81 -3.35
CA MET A 483 -5.60 21.54 -2.62
C MET A 483 -6.98 20.85 -2.54
N ARG A 484 -8.02 21.41 -3.19
CA ARG A 484 -9.31 20.71 -3.37
C ARG A 484 -9.24 19.55 -4.36
N TYR A 485 -8.13 19.41 -5.10
CA TYR A 485 -7.94 18.39 -6.12
C TYR A 485 -6.87 17.38 -5.73
N GLU A 486 -7.16 16.11 -6.00
CA GLU A 486 -6.27 15.00 -5.64
C GLU A 486 -4.94 15.04 -6.41
N LYS A 487 -4.92 15.52 -7.65
CA LYS A 487 -3.68 15.68 -8.42
C LYS A 487 -2.60 16.49 -7.68
N ASN A 488 -3.00 17.46 -6.86
CA ASN A 488 -2.07 18.29 -6.09
C ASN A 488 -1.58 17.57 -4.82
N GLN A 489 -2.40 16.69 -4.21
CA GLN A 489 -1.90 15.80 -3.16
C GLN A 489 -0.91 14.78 -3.73
N GLN A 490 -1.20 14.24 -4.92
CA GLN A 490 -0.29 13.34 -5.63
C GLN A 490 1.03 14.03 -6.01
N ALA A 491 1.00 15.31 -6.39
CA ALA A 491 2.22 16.08 -6.61
C ALA A 491 3.10 16.18 -5.35
N LEU A 492 2.49 16.48 -4.19
CA LEU A 492 3.21 16.52 -2.91
C LEU A 492 3.84 15.16 -2.57
N LEU A 493 3.10 14.07 -2.78
CA LEU A 493 3.63 12.72 -2.60
C LEU A 493 4.79 12.46 -3.56
N GLN A 494 4.65 12.76 -4.85
CA GLN A 494 5.73 12.56 -5.83
C GLN A 494 7.02 13.26 -5.40
N VAL A 495 6.92 14.54 -4.98
CA VAL A 495 8.09 15.29 -4.51
C VAL A 495 8.69 14.66 -3.26
N PHE A 496 7.86 14.21 -2.32
CA PHE A 496 8.33 13.51 -1.13
C PHE A 496 9.13 12.26 -1.49
N TYR A 497 8.60 11.38 -2.35
CA TYR A 497 9.28 10.14 -2.75
C TYR A 497 10.57 10.41 -3.51
N ASP A 498 10.58 11.45 -4.35
CA ASP A 498 11.76 11.84 -5.09
C ASP A 498 12.88 12.43 -4.21
N CYS A 499 12.54 13.02 -3.05
CA CYS A 499 13.45 13.96 -2.37
C CYS A 499 13.62 13.74 -0.86
N CYS A 500 12.59 13.30 -0.17
CA CYS A 500 12.49 13.31 1.30
C CYS A 500 12.23 11.93 1.91
N GLN A 501 12.06 10.89 1.09
CA GLN A 501 11.73 9.54 1.59
C GLN A 501 12.85 8.93 2.43
N SER A 502 14.10 9.11 2.00
CA SER A 502 15.29 8.57 2.67
C SER A 502 15.60 9.30 3.97
N ASP A 503 15.46 10.62 3.98
CA ASP A 503 15.53 11.43 5.20
C ASP A 503 14.59 12.64 5.06
N ALA A 504 13.53 12.68 5.88
CA ALA A 504 12.58 13.78 5.85
C ALA A 504 13.11 15.04 6.55
N ASN A 505 14.06 14.89 7.48
CA ASN A 505 14.56 15.96 8.33
C ASN A 505 15.86 16.57 7.78
N SER A 506 16.62 15.81 7.00
CA SER A 506 17.79 16.30 6.25
C SER A 506 17.49 16.51 4.77
N CYS A 507 18.17 17.48 4.17
CA CYS A 507 18.18 17.66 2.72
C CYS A 507 19.49 17.21 2.06
N ALA A 508 20.42 16.60 2.82
CA ALA A 508 21.75 16.22 2.33
C ALA A 508 21.70 15.26 1.11
N HIS A 509 20.67 14.43 1.01
CA HIS A 509 20.49 13.47 -0.09
C HIS A 509 19.34 13.85 -1.04
N CYS A 510 18.84 15.08 -0.96
CA CYS A 510 17.71 15.55 -1.78
C CYS A 510 18.07 15.56 -3.27
N SER A 511 17.23 14.95 -4.12
CA SER A 511 17.44 14.91 -5.57
C SER A 511 17.26 16.28 -6.27
N LEU A 512 16.81 17.31 -5.56
CA LEU A 512 16.70 18.67 -6.05
C LEU A 512 17.95 19.54 -5.73
N LEU A 513 18.94 19.01 -5.02
CA LEU A 513 20.22 19.69 -4.77
C LEU A 513 21.36 18.95 -5.52
N PRO A 514 22.27 19.65 -6.22
CA PRO A 514 23.39 19.02 -6.90
C PRO A 514 24.43 18.54 -5.89
N CYS A 515 25.19 17.52 -6.28
CA CYS A 515 26.47 17.22 -5.66
C CYS A 515 27.46 18.32 -6.08
N ILE A 516 27.97 19.09 -5.12
CA ILE A 516 29.19 19.85 -5.33
C ILE A 516 30.31 18.86 -5.00
N ALA A 517 31.04 18.39 -6.03
CA ALA A 517 32.32 17.72 -5.79
C ALA A 517 33.23 18.71 -5.05
N PRO A 518 34.02 18.26 -4.04
CA PRO A 518 34.95 19.16 -3.39
C PRO A 518 35.85 19.80 -4.47
N PRO A 519 36.16 21.10 -4.37
CA PRO A 519 37.13 21.70 -5.27
C PRO A 519 38.40 20.86 -5.17
N ASP A 520 38.97 20.49 -6.33
CA ASP A 520 40.26 19.81 -6.41
C ASP A 520 41.24 20.61 -5.56
N GLY A 521 41.50 20.10 -4.35
CA GLY A 521 42.45 20.70 -3.43
C GLY A 521 43.80 20.64 -4.11
N ASP A 522 44.37 21.82 -4.30
CA ASP A 522 45.71 22.04 -4.81
C ASP A 522 46.68 20.97 -4.29
N ARG A 523 47.18 20.16 -5.22
CA ARG A 523 48.47 19.47 -5.03
C ARG A 523 49.55 20.53 -5.13
N GLU A 524 49.64 21.41 -4.14
CA GLU A 524 50.86 22.13 -3.87
C GLU A 524 51.83 21.14 -3.21
N SER A 525 52.89 20.89 -3.98
CA SER A 525 54.17 20.36 -3.54
C SER A 525 54.65 21.01 -2.25
N GLU A 526 54.93 20.20 -1.23
CA GLU A 526 56.16 20.24 -0.43
C GLU A 526 56.37 18.90 0.31
#